data_AF-A0A8S1Q7Q3-F1
#
_entry.id   AF-A0A8S1Q7Q3-F1
#
_cell.length_a   1.000
_cell.length_b   1.000
_cell.length_c   1.000
_cell.angle_alpha   90.00
_cell.angle_beta   90.00
_cell.angle_gamma   90.00
#
_symmetry.space_group_name_H-M   'P 1'
#
loop_
_entity.id
_entity.type
_entity.pdbx_description
1 polymer ?
#
loop_
_entity_poly.entity_id
_entity_poly.type
_entity_poly.pdbx_seq_one_letter_code
_entity_poly.pdbx_strand_id
1 'polypeptide(L)'
;MGNKSTREIREKIEQFKEDSEKKDIEWTIHNQDEVYEQMLILSRYFSLQKLQLNFIDPNIGDITPLKDAIQGSEIFEVLKIQAQNTKINDANIIPSHITTLNRFHLDLSNTQITDVSNVIQVLNQNIQLESIYMNFNNTHITSIKLFDVHLFTQLKSLTIFTGYTQLNNIEQFTLNVSKLMNLEELHLNFSGTQITDLAPLGSCIRKLNKLLQLTIKLDDLQLENIFDLMQGISFCINLCHLTLTFNNTNLNNIDQLGDLLKQLQNLEYLNIQFSKTRVTQADNLFQKIGYLTALKSLSLNFKDTNISSLSLHRILDTIQKIEHLRISANKNFDQSVLDAIPQQQQMKSLILDLNDTNINSVNKLMEQIGDLKLMRFLQILISNTQVEELNCSNLSKLQNLRTLQIDISQTPMQKIIGLEEELGKIKFLNQFIFDAIDTKFHNNEYQDKIKQELKKLQYLKEFHL
;
A
#
# COMPACT_ATOMS: atom_id res chain seq x y z
N MET A 1 -34.64 -19.91 -33.06
CA MET A 1 -33.51 -20.62 -33.71
C MET A 1 -32.33 -20.50 -32.78
N GLY A 2 -31.78 -21.51 -32.12
CA GLY A 2 -32.11 -22.91 -31.94
C GLY A 2 -31.10 -23.40 -30.90
N ASN A 3 -31.57 -24.15 -29.89
CA ASN A 3 -30.72 -24.85 -28.92
C ASN A 3 -29.77 -25.81 -29.65
N LYS A 4 -28.64 -25.30 -30.15
CA LYS A 4 -27.48 -26.14 -30.44
C LYS A 4 -26.96 -26.61 -29.11
N SER A 5 -27.35 -27.83 -28.79
CA SER A 5 -27.17 -28.45 -27.49
C SER A 5 -25.70 -28.38 -27.08
N THR A 6 -25.48 -28.09 -25.80
CA THR A 6 -24.19 -28.19 -25.09
C THR A 6 -23.46 -29.52 -25.39
N ARG A 7 -24.19 -30.53 -25.85
CA ARG A 7 -23.70 -31.82 -26.33
C ARG A 7 -22.95 -31.76 -27.67
N GLU A 8 -23.44 -31.02 -28.68
CA GLU A 8 -22.72 -30.86 -29.96
C GLU A 8 -21.42 -30.07 -29.78
N ILE A 9 -21.40 -29.15 -28.81
CA ILE A 9 -20.20 -28.40 -28.42
C ILE A 9 -19.21 -29.35 -27.72
N ARG A 10 -19.66 -30.16 -26.76
CA ARG A 10 -18.83 -31.18 -26.10
C ARG A 10 -18.23 -32.20 -27.08
N GLU A 11 -19.02 -32.70 -28.03
CA GLU A 11 -18.56 -33.69 -29.02
C GLU A 11 -17.50 -33.11 -29.99
N LYS A 12 -17.54 -31.80 -30.28
CA LYS A 12 -16.50 -31.12 -31.08
C LYS A 12 -15.23 -30.79 -30.29
N ILE A 13 -15.34 -30.55 -28.99
CA ILE A 13 -14.20 -30.29 -28.09
C ILE A 13 -13.32 -31.55 -27.95
N GLU A 14 -13.92 -32.75 -27.89
CA GLU A 14 -13.14 -33.99 -27.79
C GLU A 14 -12.29 -34.32 -29.02
N GLN A 15 -12.67 -33.82 -30.21
CA GLN A 15 -11.97 -34.12 -31.47
C GLN A 15 -10.71 -33.28 -31.75
N PHE A 16 -10.48 -32.18 -31.02
CA PHE A 16 -9.34 -31.29 -31.22
C PHE A 16 -8.51 -31.15 -29.94
N LYS A 17 -7.77 -32.21 -29.60
CA LYS A 17 -6.75 -32.17 -28.54
C LYS A 17 -5.38 -31.98 -29.20
N GLU A 18 -4.82 -30.78 -29.10
CA GLU A 18 -3.49 -30.44 -29.59
C GLU A 18 -2.48 -30.30 -28.45
N ASP A 19 -1.29 -30.88 -28.68
CA ASP A 19 0.00 -30.78 -27.99
C ASP A 19 0.15 -31.15 -26.51
N SER A 20 1.25 -31.89 -26.26
CA SER A 20 1.80 -32.26 -24.96
C SER A 20 2.66 -31.16 -24.31
N GLU A 21 2.84 -30.02 -24.98
CA GLU A 21 3.64 -28.90 -24.46
C GLU A 21 2.80 -28.00 -23.56
N LYS A 22 3.32 -27.68 -22.37
CA LYS A 22 2.67 -26.75 -21.45
C LYS A 22 2.59 -25.36 -22.08
N LYS A 23 1.39 -24.76 -22.10
CA LYS A 23 1.19 -23.41 -22.65
C LYS A 23 1.01 -22.35 -21.56
N ASP A 24 1.46 -21.14 -21.89
CA ASP A 24 1.18 -19.91 -21.15
C ASP A 24 0.06 -19.15 -21.88
N ILE A 25 -1.01 -18.84 -21.15
CA ILE A 25 -2.15 -18.08 -21.64
C ILE A 25 -2.30 -16.80 -20.85
N GLU A 26 -2.42 -15.69 -21.57
CA GLU A 26 -2.73 -14.37 -21.01
C GLU A 26 -3.76 -13.69 -21.90
N TRP A 27 -4.99 -13.56 -21.38
CA TRP A 27 -6.12 -13.02 -22.11
C TRP A 27 -6.71 -11.80 -21.40
N THR A 28 -7.04 -10.79 -22.21
CA THR A 28 -7.94 -9.70 -21.82
C THR A 28 -9.29 -9.96 -22.46
N ILE A 29 -10.34 -9.96 -21.66
CA ILE A 29 -11.71 -10.27 -22.06
C ILE A 29 -12.53 -8.98 -21.98
N HIS A 30 -12.98 -8.52 -23.13
CA HIS A 30 -13.61 -7.22 -23.32
C HIS A 30 -15.13 -7.24 -23.23
N ASN A 31 -15.77 -8.41 -23.26
CA ASN A 31 -17.22 -8.55 -23.20
C ASN A 31 -17.62 -9.99 -22.87
N GLN A 32 -18.93 -10.19 -22.67
CA GLN A 32 -19.50 -11.48 -22.32
C GLN A 32 -19.39 -12.53 -23.45
N ASP A 33 -19.40 -12.12 -24.72
CA ASP A 33 -19.29 -13.04 -25.86
C ASP A 33 -17.88 -13.65 -25.95
N GLU A 34 -16.84 -12.84 -25.71
CA GLU A 34 -15.46 -13.27 -25.64
C GLU A 34 -15.22 -14.33 -24.54
N VAL A 35 -15.99 -14.31 -23.44
CA VAL A 35 -15.92 -15.38 -22.42
C VAL A 35 -16.20 -16.75 -23.05
N TYR A 36 -17.20 -16.83 -23.94
CA TYR A 36 -17.57 -18.08 -24.61
C TYR A 36 -16.56 -18.46 -25.70
N GLU A 37 -16.03 -17.49 -26.45
CA GLU A 37 -15.00 -17.75 -27.46
C GLU A 37 -13.70 -18.27 -26.82
N GLN A 38 -13.26 -17.61 -25.74
CA GLN A 38 -12.06 -18.01 -25.00
C GLN A 38 -12.24 -19.36 -24.31
N MET A 39 -13.45 -19.71 -23.83
CA MET A 39 -13.76 -21.07 -23.39
C MET A 39 -13.46 -22.10 -24.48
N LEU A 40 -13.95 -21.89 -25.71
CA LEU A 40 -13.76 -22.84 -26.81
C LEU A 40 -12.27 -23.03 -27.13
N ILE A 41 -11.49 -21.96 -27.06
CA ILE A 41 -10.03 -22.01 -27.26
C ILE A 41 -9.37 -22.78 -26.12
N LEU A 42 -9.72 -22.45 -24.87
CA LEU A 42 -9.11 -23.03 -23.68
C LEU A 42 -9.35 -24.53 -23.59
N SER A 43 -10.54 -24.99 -23.98
CA SER A 43 -10.93 -26.40 -23.97
C SER A 43 -10.07 -27.30 -24.88
N ARG A 44 -9.27 -26.71 -25.78
CA ARG A 44 -8.32 -27.44 -26.65
C ARG A 44 -6.99 -27.76 -25.95
N TYR A 45 -6.70 -27.12 -24.81
CA TYR A 45 -5.44 -27.27 -24.10
C TYR A 45 -5.58 -28.21 -22.91
N PHE A 46 -4.79 -29.29 -22.92
CA PHE A 46 -4.78 -30.25 -21.82
C PHE A 46 -3.83 -29.86 -20.69
N SER A 47 -2.73 -29.17 -21.01
CA SER A 47 -1.69 -28.79 -20.05
C SER A 47 -1.34 -27.31 -20.14
N LEU A 48 -1.57 -26.59 -19.04
CA LEU A 48 -1.24 -25.16 -18.92
C LEU A 48 -0.18 -24.97 -17.85
N GLN A 49 0.86 -24.18 -18.15
CA GLN A 49 1.81 -23.74 -17.13
C GLN A 49 1.26 -22.51 -16.40
N LYS A 50 0.76 -21.53 -17.16
CA LYS A 50 0.21 -20.28 -16.65
C LYS A 50 -1.12 -19.97 -17.32
N LEU A 51 -2.12 -19.61 -16.52
CA LEU A 51 -3.38 -19.05 -17.00
C LEU A 51 -3.62 -17.69 -16.35
N GLN A 52 -3.73 -16.65 -17.17
CA GLN A 52 -4.10 -15.30 -16.73
C GLN A 52 -5.30 -14.79 -17.51
N LEU A 53 -6.32 -14.40 -16.75
CA LEU A 53 -7.58 -13.89 -17.27
C LEU A 53 -7.82 -12.50 -16.67
N ASN A 54 -7.98 -11.51 -17.52
CA ASN A 54 -8.28 -10.13 -17.15
C ASN A 54 -9.61 -9.69 -17.77
N PHE A 55 -10.65 -9.56 -16.96
CA PHE A 55 -11.97 -9.13 -17.37
C PHE A 55 -12.09 -7.62 -17.16
N ILE A 56 -12.37 -6.86 -18.22
CA ILE A 56 -12.39 -5.39 -18.14
C ILE A 56 -13.78 -4.77 -18.34
N ASP A 57 -14.77 -5.54 -18.82
CA ASP A 57 -16.13 -5.04 -18.99
C ASP A 57 -16.97 -5.25 -17.73
N PRO A 58 -17.53 -4.17 -17.15
CA PRO A 58 -18.34 -4.25 -15.94
C PRO A 58 -19.63 -5.07 -16.12
N ASN A 59 -20.05 -5.38 -17.35
CA ASN A 59 -21.24 -6.16 -17.60
C ASN A 59 -21.02 -7.67 -17.62
N ILE A 60 -19.76 -8.14 -17.59
CA ILE A 60 -19.46 -9.56 -17.50
C ILE A 60 -19.96 -10.09 -16.16
N GLY A 61 -20.78 -11.13 -16.19
CA GLY A 61 -21.40 -11.70 -15.00
C GLY A 61 -21.38 -13.23 -14.97
N ASP A 62 -21.54 -13.88 -16.13
CA ASP A 62 -21.47 -15.34 -16.22
C ASP A 62 -20.11 -15.80 -16.74
N ILE A 63 -19.31 -16.40 -15.87
CA ILE A 63 -18.02 -17.00 -16.24
C ILE A 63 -18.03 -18.54 -16.17
N THR A 64 -19.21 -19.13 -15.97
CA THR A 64 -19.41 -20.59 -15.95
C THR A 64 -18.81 -21.29 -17.17
N PRO A 65 -18.93 -20.77 -18.41
CA PRO A 65 -18.33 -21.41 -19.58
C PRO A 65 -16.82 -21.57 -19.42
N LEU A 66 -16.15 -20.49 -19.02
CA LEU A 66 -14.70 -20.44 -18.89
C LEU A 66 -14.21 -21.37 -17.77
N LYS A 67 -14.95 -21.44 -16.65
CA LYS A 67 -14.74 -22.44 -15.60
C LYS A 67 -14.81 -23.87 -16.14
N ASP A 68 -15.84 -24.22 -16.91
CA ASP A 68 -15.99 -25.58 -17.46
C ASP A 68 -14.82 -25.95 -18.39
N ALA A 69 -14.28 -24.98 -19.14
CA ALA A 69 -13.07 -25.22 -19.94
C ALA A 69 -11.82 -25.42 -19.08
N ILE A 70 -11.61 -24.61 -18.03
CA ILE A 70 -10.52 -24.83 -17.07
C ILE A 70 -10.68 -26.20 -16.40
N GLN A 71 -11.91 -26.71 -16.23
CA GLN A 71 -12.17 -28.03 -15.67
C GLN A 71 -11.52 -29.18 -16.46
N GLY A 72 -11.35 -29.01 -17.77
CA GLY A 72 -10.72 -30.02 -18.64
C GLY A 72 -9.20 -29.96 -18.71
N SER A 73 -8.57 -28.93 -18.12
CA SER A 73 -7.13 -28.69 -18.22
C SER A 73 -6.41 -28.95 -16.89
N GLU A 74 -5.18 -29.44 -16.95
CA GLU A 74 -4.28 -29.53 -15.80
C GLU A 74 -3.37 -28.28 -15.76
N ILE A 75 -3.52 -27.43 -14.73
CA ILE A 75 -2.72 -26.20 -14.55
C ILE A 75 -1.60 -26.45 -13.55
N PHE A 76 -0.34 -26.28 -13.95
CA PHE A 76 0.80 -26.72 -13.12
C PHE A 76 1.67 -25.65 -12.46
N GLU A 77 1.43 -24.33 -12.61
CA GLU A 77 2.25 -23.35 -11.85
C GLU A 77 1.49 -22.10 -11.39
N VAL A 78 0.71 -21.45 -12.25
CA VAL A 78 0.13 -20.13 -11.96
C VAL A 78 -1.31 -20.01 -12.46
N LEU A 79 -2.19 -19.59 -11.55
CA LEU A 79 -3.53 -19.11 -11.90
C LEU A 79 -3.67 -17.65 -11.46
N LYS A 80 -4.01 -16.77 -12.41
CA LYS A 80 -4.34 -15.37 -12.17
C LYS A 80 -5.71 -15.03 -12.76
N ILE A 81 -6.63 -14.59 -11.93
CA ILE A 81 -7.93 -14.08 -12.35
C ILE A 81 -8.07 -12.66 -11.82
N GLN A 82 -8.30 -11.70 -12.72
CA GLN A 82 -8.56 -10.30 -12.41
C GLN A 82 -9.92 -9.94 -12.99
N ALA A 83 -10.92 -9.75 -12.15
CA ALA A 83 -12.27 -9.45 -12.57
C ALA A 83 -12.89 -8.32 -11.75
N GLN A 84 -12.08 -7.30 -11.46
CA GLN A 84 -12.51 -6.16 -10.68
C GLN A 84 -13.60 -5.38 -11.40
N ASN A 85 -14.55 -4.83 -10.64
CA ASN A 85 -15.67 -4.02 -11.17
C ASN A 85 -16.60 -4.76 -12.14
N THR A 86 -16.64 -6.09 -12.10
CA THR A 86 -17.56 -6.92 -12.91
C THR A 86 -18.84 -7.28 -12.13
N LYS A 87 -19.83 -7.85 -12.83
CA LYS A 87 -21.07 -8.38 -12.25
C LYS A 87 -20.94 -9.85 -11.81
N ILE A 88 -19.72 -10.39 -11.77
CA ILE A 88 -19.48 -11.77 -11.31
C ILE A 88 -20.03 -11.92 -9.89
N ASN A 89 -20.74 -13.03 -9.67
CA ASN A 89 -21.36 -13.41 -8.39
C ASN A 89 -20.87 -14.81 -7.95
N ASP A 90 -21.47 -15.34 -6.88
CA ASP A 90 -21.05 -16.54 -6.12
C ASP A 90 -20.92 -17.85 -6.91
N ALA A 91 -21.21 -17.85 -8.22
CA ALA A 91 -21.09 -19.02 -9.06
C ALA A 91 -19.61 -19.35 -9.39
N ASN A 92 -19.00 -20.21 -8.56
CA ASN A 92 -17.93 -21.15 -8.92
C ASN A 92 -16.83 -20.59 -9.85
N ILE A 93 -16.20 -19.49 -9.42
CA ILE A 93 -15.20 -18.74 -10.19
C ILE A 93 -13.99 -19.60 -10.57
N ILE A 94 -13.74 -20.68 -9.83
CA ILE A 94 -12.56 -21.52 -9.95
C ILE A 94 -12.98 -23.00 -9.95
N PRO A 95 -12.43 -23.83 -10.85
CA PRO A 95 -12.70 -25.26 -10.86
C PRO A 95 -12.10 -26.00 -9.67
N SER A 96 -12.85 -26.98 -9.16
CA SER A 96 -12.58 -27.71 -7.92
C SER A 96 -11.49 -28.79 -8.00
N HIS A 97 -10.81 -28.98 -9.13
CA HIS A 97 -9.86 -30.09 -9.39
C HIS A 97 -8.44 -29.61 -9.67
N ILE A 98 -8.16 -28.31 -9.52
CA ILE A 98 -6.81 -27.76 -9.66
C ILE A 98 -6.01 -28.17 -8.42
N THR A 99 -4.95 -28.96 -8.59
CA THR A 99 -4.16 -29.53 -7.47
C THR A 99 -2.69 -29.13 -7.47
N THR A 100 -2.23 -28.41 -8.49
CA THR A 100 -0.79 -28.23 -8.76
C THR A 100 -0.26 -26.79 -8.80
N LEU A 101 -0.96 -25.82 -8.23
CA LEU A 101 -0.55 -24.42 -8.23
C LEU A 101 0.59 -24.12 -7.26
N ASN A 102 1.58 -23.36 -7.74
CA ASN A 102 2.61 -22.73 -6.89
C ASN A 102 2.20 -21.30 -6.52
N ARG A 103 1.50 -20.60 -7.43
CA ARG A 103 1.03 -19.24 -7.21
C ARG A 103 -0.43 -19.10 -7.60
N PHE A 104 -1.18 -18.48 -6.70
CA PHE A 104 -2.58 -18.20 -6.89
C PHE A 104 -2.85 -16.71 -6.71
N HIS A 105 -3.51 -16.10 -7.69
CA HIS A 105 -3.91 -14.70 -7.65
C HIS A 105 -5.35 -14.55 -8.09
N LEU A 106 -6.17 -13.99 -7.21
CA LEU A 106 -7.58 -13.74 -7.45
C LEU A 106 -7.94 -12.33 -7.02
N ASP A 107 -8.35 -11.49 -7.96
CA ASP A 107 -8.87 -10.17 -7.66
C ASP A 107 -10.32 -10.06 -8.13
N LEU A 108 -11.21 -9.97 -7.17
CA LEU A 108 -12.66 -9.88 -7.32
C LEU A 108 -13.18 -8.64 -6.61
N SER A 109 -12.35 -7.62 -6.43
CA SER A 109 -12.77 -6.38 -5.79
C SER A 109 -13.88 -5.67 -6.57
N ASN A 110 -14.81 -5.05 -5.86
CA ASN A 110 -15.99 -4.39 -6.43
C ASN A 110 -16.88 -5.32 -7.28
N THR A 111 -17.01 -6.58 -6.88
CA THR A 111 -17.94 -7.55 -7.46
C THR A 111 -19.10 -7.85 -6.51
N GLN A 112 -20.05 -8.69 -6.93
CA GLN A 112 -21.26 -9.02 -6.15
C GLN A 112 -21.10 -10.29 -5.30
N ILE A 113 -19.86 -10.69 -5.00
CA ILE A 113 -19.57 -11.94 -4.28
C ILE A 113 -19.95 -11.82 -2.81
N THR A 114 -20.61 -12.84 -2.31
CA THR A 114 -21.03 -13.06 -0.93
C THR A 114 -20.36 -14.30 -0.30
N ASP A 115 -19.95 -15.29 -1.11
CA ASP A 115 -19.34 -16.54 -0.66
C ASP A 115 -18.09 -16.92 -1.49
N VAL A 116 -17.02 -17.29 -0.77
CA VAL A 116 -15.73 -17.68 -1.32
C VAL A 116 -15.36 -19.13 -1.00
N SER A 117 -16.31 -19.93 -0.51
CA SER A 117 -16.10 -21.32 -0.09
C SER A 117 -15.53 -22.22 -1.19
N ASN A 118 -15.90 -21.99 -2.46
CA ASN A 118 -15.32 -22.76 -3.57
C ASN A 118 -13.83 -22.42 -3.78
N VAL A 119 -13.46 -21.13 -3.74
CA VAL A 119 -12.04 -20.72 -3.81
C VAL A 119 -11.22 -21.43 -2.73
N ILE A 120 -11.78 -21.55 -1.53
CA ILE A 120 -11.15 -22.26 -0.41
C ILE A 120 -10.97 -23.74 -0.69
N GLN A 121 -11.99 -24.40 -1.25
CA GLN A 121 -11.93 -25.82 -1.62
C GLN A 121 -10.80 -26.09 -2.62
N VAL A 122 -10.63 -25.22 -3.63
CA VAL A 122 -9.55 -25.34 -4.61
C VAL A 122 -8.20 -25.24 -3.93
N LEU A 123 -8.00 -24.18 -3.15
CA LEU A 123 -6.71 -23.93 -2.52
C LEU A 123 -6.30 -25.08 -1.59
N ASN A 124 -7.22 -25.68 -0.83
CA ASN A 124 -6.93 -26.82 0.04
C ASN A 124 -6.34 -28.05 -0.68
N GLN A 125 -6.51 -28.16 -2.00
CA GLN A 125 -5.93 -29.25 -2.80
C GLN A 125 -4.51 -28.94 -3.31
N ASN A 126 -4.03 -27.71 -3.18
CA ASN A 126 -2.77 -27.24 -3.74
C ASN A 126 -1.70 -27.11 -2.66
N ILE A 127 -1.17 -28.24 -2.19
CA ILE A 127 -0.27 -28.27 -1.03
C ILE A 127 1.09 -27.59 -1.27
N GLN A 128 1.48 -27.39 -2.52
CA GLN A 128 2.74 -26.75 -2.91
C GLN A 128 2.67 -25.23 -3.12
N LEU A 129 1.55 -24.58 -2.80
CA LEU A 129 1.42 -23.13 -2.92
C LEU A 129 2.52 -22.40 -2.14
N GLU A 130 3.25 -21.54 -2.83
CA GLU A 130 4.27 -20.64 -2.28
C GLU A 130 3.71 -19.23 -2.06
N SER A 131 2.73 -18.82 -2.89
CA SER A 131 2.09 -17.50 -2.79
C SER A 131 0.59 -17.54 -3.08
N ILE A 132 -0.17 -16.88 -2.22
CA ILE A 132 -1.62 -16.66 -2.37
C ILE A 132 -1.89 -15.16 -2.29
N TYR A 133 -2.57 -14.63 -3.30
CA TYR A 133 -3.13 -13.30 -3.33
C TYR A 133 -4.64 -13.39 -3.55
N MET A 134 -5.43 -12.82 -2.64
CA MET A 134 -6.88 -12.69 -2.79
C MET A 134 -7.35 -11.30 -2.41
N ASN A 135 -8.11 -10.68 -3.31
CA ASN A 135 -8.70 -9.36 -3.09
C ASN A 135 -10.22 -9.42 -3.28
N PHE A 136 -10.93 -9.16 -2.19
CA PHE A 136 -12.38 -9.12 -2.06
C PHE A 136 -12.84 -7.77 -1.52
N ASN A 137 -12.06 -6.70 -1.70
CA ASN A 137 -12.48 -5.37 -1.26
C ASN A 137 -13.81 -4.96 -1.90
N ASN A 138 -14.66 -4.24 -1.16
CA ASN A 138 -15.97 -3.77 -1.63
C ASN A 138 -16.87 -4.90 -2.18
N THR A 139 -16.79 -6.08 -1.59
CA THR A 139 -17.72 -7.19 -1.87
C THR A 139 -18.68 -7.37 -0.68
N HIS A 140 -19.59 -8.32 -0.79
CA HIS A 140 -20.60 -8.61 0.23
C HIS A 140 -20.23 -9.82 1.11
N ILE A 141 -18.96 -10.22 1.12
CA ILE A 141 -18.52 -11.32 1.98
C ILE A 141 -18.74 -10.97 3.46
N THR A 142 -19.30 -11.91 4.21
CA THR A 142 -19.56 -11.79 5.65
C THR A 142 -18.62 -12.65 6.49
N SER A 143 -17.95 -13.61 5.85
CA SER A 143 -17.07 -14.56 6.50
C SER A 143 -15.92 -14.91 5.57
N ILE A 144 -14.73 -15.02 6.14
CA ILE A 144 -13.57 -15.54 5.45
C ILE A 144 -13.01 -16.73 6.23
N LYS A 145 -13.76 -17.84 6.22
CA LYS A 145 -13.30 -19.10 6.83
C LYS A 145 -12.21 -19.71 5.95
N LEU A 146 -10.97 -19.26 6.10
CA LEU A 146 -9.87 -19.74 5.28
C LEU A 146 -9.31 -21.08 5.78
N PHE A 147 -9.21 -22.04 4.86
CA PHE A 147 -8.38 -23.26 4.77
C PHE A 147 -8.18 -24.19 5.99
N ASP A 148 -8.13 -25.49 5.71
CA ASP A 148 -7.40 -26.46 6.54
C ASP A 148 -5.89 -26.37 6.21
N VAL A 149 -5.30 -25.27 6.63
CA VAL A 149 -3.89 -24.82 6.42
C VAL A 149 -2.78 -25.80 6.78
N HIS A 150 -3.06 -26.94 7.42
CA HIS A 150 -2.03 -27.95 7.76
C HIS A 150 -1.27 -28.46 6.52
N LEU A 151 -1.83 -28.23 5.33
CA LEU A 151 -1.30 -28.69 4.05
C LEU A 151 -0.31 -27.70 3.39
N PHE A 152 -0.34 -26.40 3.74
CA PHE A 152 0.47 -25.37 3.08
C PHE A 152 1.86 -25.21 3.70
N THR A 153 2.65 -26.28 3.64
CA THR A 153 3.98 -26.28 4.24
C THR A 153 4.99 -25.40 3.50
N GLN A 154 4.71 -25.01 2.25
CA GLN A 154 5.62 -24.21 1.42
C GLN A 154 5.21 -22.73 1.29
N LEU A 155 4.07 -22.33 1.88
CA LEU A 155 3.54 -20.98 1.68
C LEU A 155 4.43 -19.93 2.36
N LYS A 156 4.97 -19.01 1.56
CA LYS A 156 5.83 -17.92 1.99
C LYS A 156 5.15 -16.57 1.97
N SER A 157 4.17 -16.37 1.07
CA SER A 157 3.49 -15.09 0.92
C SER A 157 1.97 -15.25 0.92
N LEU A 158 1.29 -14.48 1.78
CA LEU A 158 -0.16 -14.46 1.90
C LEU A 158 -0.65 -13.02 1.88
N THR A 159 -1.46 -12.69 0.88
CA THR A 159 -2.14 -11.41 0.76
C THR A 159 -3.64 -11.62 0.73
N ILE A 160 -4.36 -11.02 1.68
CA ILE A 160 -5.82 -11.10 1.80
C ILE A 160 -6.38 -9.70 2.04
N PHE A 161 -7.17 -9.21 1.08
CA PHE A 161 -7.85 -7.93 1.20
C PHE A 161 -9.36 -8.12 1.23
N THR A 162 -10.00 -7.63 2.29
CA THR A 162 -11.45 -7.70 2.52
C THR A 162 -11.98 -6.37 3.05
N GLY A 163 -11.36 -5.26 2.65
CA GLY A 163 -11.77 -3.93 3.06
C GLY A 163 -13.18 -3.58 2.55
N TYR A 164 -13.94 -2.84 3.35
CA TYR A 164 -15.32 -2.43 3.08
C TYR A 164 -16.25 -3.60 2.75
N THR A 165 -16.04 -4.72 3.45
CA THR A 165 -16.93 -5.89 3.43
C THR A 165 -17.75 -5.95 4.73
N GLN A 166 -18.67 -6.92 4.83
CA GLN A 166 -19.50 -7.11 6.04
C GLN A 166 -18.84 -8.05 7.07
N LEU A 167 -17.53 -8.30 6.94
CA LEU A 167 -16.79 -9.15 7.85
C LEU A 167 -16.79 -8.57 9.27
N ASN A 168 -17.21 -9.35 10.28
CA ASN A 168 -17.26 -8.93 11.68
C ASN A 168 -16.46 -9.83 12.63
N ASN A 169 -15.99 -10.98 12.15
CA ASN A 169 -15.25 -11.95 12.94
C ASN A 169 -14.10 -12.56 12.11
N ILE A 170 -12.90 -12.55 12.69
CA ILE A 170 -11.66 -13.10 12.10
C ILE A 170 -11.03 -14.24 12.92
N GLU A 171 -11.67 -14.71 13.99
CA GLU A 171 -11.09 -15.69 14.90
C GLU A 171 -10.67 -16.99 14.17
N GLN A 172 -11.59 -17.63 13.44
CA GLN A 172 -11.27 -18.85 12.71
C GLN A 172 -10.22 -18.62 11.60
N PHE A 173 -10.30 -17.47 10.92
CA PHE A 173 -9.30 -17.06 9.93
C PHE A 173 -7.90 -17.01 10.55
N THR A 174 -7.77 -16.26 11.66
CA THR A 174 -6.49 -16.07 12.35
C THR A 174 -5.97 -17.36 12.96
N LEU A 175 -6.83 -18.23 13.49
CA LEU A 175 -6.44 -19.56 13.98
C LEU A 175 -5.75 -20.37 12.89
N ASN A 176 -6.30 -20.34 11.68
CA ASN A 176 -5.75 -21.04 10.54
C ASN A 176 -4.45 -20.36 10.03
N VAL A 177 -4.43 -19.04 9.83
CA VAL A 177 -3.18 -18.37 9.44
C VAL A 177 -2.05 -18.62 10.44
N SER A 178 -2.34 -18.77 11.73
CA SER A 178 -1.34 -19.05 12.78
C SER A 178 -0.57 -20.36 12.62
N LYS A 179 -1.00 -21.27 11.72
CA LYS A 179 -0.33 -22.53 11.41
C LYS A 179 0.64 -22.41 10.23
N LEU A 180 0.66 -21.27 9.52
CA LEU A 180 1.53 -21.01 8.37
C LEU A 180 2.94 -20.57 8.82
N MET A 181 3.65 -21.48 9.49
CA MET A 181 4.92 -21.17 10.18
C MET A 181 6.08 -20.80 9.24
N ASN A 182 5.93 -21.00 7.93
CA ASN A 182 6.93 -20.66 6.91
C ASN A 182 6.66 -19.32 6.22
N LEU A 183 5.65 -18.58 6.66
CA LEU A 183 5.28 -17.30 6.06
C LEU A 183 6.37 -16.25 6.30
N GLU A 184 6.85 -15.67 5.20
CA GLU A 184 7.84 -14.59 5.14
C GLU A 184 7.14 -13.24 4.90
N GLU A 185 5.98 -13.23 4.24
CA GLU A 185 5.20 -12.05 3.89
C GLU A 185 3.72 -12.21 4.23
N LEU A 186 3.17 -11.25 4.98
CA LEU A 186 1.76 -11.19 5.31
C LEU A 186 1.18 -9.81 5.04
N HIS A 187 0.17 -9.74 4.18
CA HIS A 187 -0.53 -8.50 3.86
C HIS A 187 -2.03 -8.67 4.09
N LEU A 188 -2.57 -7.93 5.06
CA LEU A 188 -3.97 -7.99 5.44
C LEU A 188 -4.61 -6.60 5.32
N ASN A 189 -5.80 -6.54 4.72
CA ASN A 189 -6.62 -5.35 4.70
C ASN A 189 -8.02 -5.66 5.19
N PHE A 190 -8.36 -5.12 6.35
CA PHE A 190 -9.69 -5.19 6.95
C PHE A 190 -10.33 -3.81 7.12
N SER A 191 -9.84 -2.78 6.42
CA SER A 191 -10.37 -1.42 6.55
C SER A 191 -11.88 -1.37 6.29
N GLY A 192 -12.64 -0.59 7.06
CA GLY A 192 -14.09 -0.42 6.86
C GLY A 192 -14.94 -1.69 7.05
N THR A 193 -14.38 -2.73 7.65
CA THR A 193 -15.14 -3.91 8.11
C THR A 193 -15.81 -3.63 9.46
N GLN A 194 -16.48 -4.63 10.03
CA GLN A 194 -17.15 -4.54 11.34
C GLN A 194 -16.34 -5.22 12.46
N ILE A 195 -15.04 -5.45 12.24
CA ILE A 195 -14.17 -6.09 13.23
C ILE A 195 -13.88 -5.10 14.37
N THR A 196 -14.14 -5.53 15.59
CA THR A 196 -13.89 -4.75 16.82
C THR A 196 -12.84 -5.38 17.75
N ASP A 197 -12.55 -6.67 17.59
CA ASP A 197 -11.57 -7.40 18.40
C ASP A 197 -10.38 -7.86 17.54
N LEU A 198 -9.18 -7.48 17.97
CA LEU A 198 -7.91 -7.80 17.31
C LEU A 198 -7.08 -8.83 18.07
N ALA A 199 -7.52 -9.30 19.24
CA ALA A 199 -6.79 -10.29 20.02
C ALA A 199 -6.52 -11.61 19.27
N PRO A 200 -7.46 -12.14 18.46
CA PRO A 200 -7.19 -13.31 17.62
C PRO A 200 -6.07 -13.05 16.60
N LEU A 201 -6.04 -11.85 16.01
CA LEU A 201 -5.00 -11.46 15.04
C LEU A 201 -3.62 -11.34 15.70
N GLY A 202 -3.55 -10.70 16.88
CA GLY A 202 -2.33 -10.63 17.68
C GLY A 202 -1.79 -12.02 18.06
N SER A 203 -2.67 -12.91 18.53
CA SER A 203 -2.31 -14.29 18.86
C SER A 203 -1.82 -15.09 17.66
N CYS A 204 -2.39 -14.83 16.47
CA CYS A 204 -1.94 -15.42 15.22
C CYS A 204 -0.54 -14.96 14.84
N ILE A 205 -0.34 -13.64 14.74
CA ILE A 205 0.92 -13.03 14.27
C ILE A 205 2.09 -13.47 15.15
N ARG A 206 1.89 -13.59 16.47
CA ARG A 206 2.92 -14.06 17.40
C ARG A 206 3.60 -15.36 16.98
N LYS A 207 2.87 -16.27 16.30
CA LYS A 207 3.40 -17.56 15.87
C LYS A 207 4.22 -17.47 14.59
N LEU A 208 4.06 -16.41 13.80
CA LEU A 208 4.67 -16.24 12.49
C LEU A 208 6.09 -15.64 12.62
N ASN A 209 7.01 -16.41 13.21
CA ASN A 209 8.35 -15.95 13.56
C ASN A 209 9.32 -15.77 12.37
N LYS A 210 8.94 -16.23 11.17
CA LYS A 210 9.71 -16.05 9.93
C LYS A 210 9.31 -14.82 9.11
N LEU A 211 8.31 -14.05 9.57
CA LEU A 211 7.89 -12.85 8.86
C LEU A 211 9.05 -11.85 8.72
N LEU A 212 9.30 -11.48 7.48
CA LEU A 212 10.19 -10.41 7.06
C LEU A 212 9.39 -9.16 6.74
N GLN A 213 8.19 -9.33 6.17
CA GLN A 213 7.29 -8.22 5.80
C GLN A 213 5.90 -8.42 6.38
N LEU A 214 5.39 -7.35 7.02
CA LEU A 214 4.03 -7.32 7.54
C LEU A 214 3.33 -6.01 7.15
N THR A 215 2.17 -6.13 6.52
CA THR A 215 1.25 -5.02 6.27
C THR A 215 -0.11 -5.33 6.87
N ILE A 216 -0.62 -4.44 7.70
CA ILE A 216 -1.97 -4.55 8.26
C ILE A 216 -2.68 -3.21 8.09
N LYS A 217 -3.83 -3.24 7.41
CA LYS A 217 -4.69 -2.08 7.22
C LYS A 217 -6.01 -2.26 7.97
N LEU A 218 -6.30 -1.31 8.85
CA LEU A 218 -7.41 -1.31 9.81
C LEU A 218 -8.08 0.07 9.85
N ASP A 219 -8.06 0.79 8.73
CA ASP A 219 -8.68 2.11 8.61
C ASP A 219 -10.21 2.00 8.73
N ASP A 220 -10.89 3.07 9.15
CA ASP A 220 -12.36 3.15 9.24
C ASP A 220 -13.01 2.08 10.15
N LEU A 221 -12.28 1.54 11.13
CA LEU A 221 -12.80 0.60 12.12
C LEU A 221 -13.16 1.27 13.45
N GLN A 222 -14.14 0.69 14.16
CA GLN A 222 -14.51 1.10 15.52
C GLN A 222 -13.56 0.50 16.57
N LEU A 223 -12.25 0.66 16.38
CA LEU A 223 -11.22 0.16 17.28
C LEU A 223 -10.88 1.18 18.37
N GLU A 224 -10.87 0.73 19.63
CA GLU A 224 -10.44 1.56 20.76
C GLU A 224 -9.02 1.21 21.25
N ASN A 225 -8.57 -0.02 21.00
CA ASN A 225 -7.29 -0.54 21.45
C ASN A 225 -6.65 -1.44 20.38
N ILE A 226 -5.33 -1.41 20.30
CA ILE A 226 -4.50 -2.24 19.39
C ILE A 226 -3.43 -3.05 20.12
N PHE A 227 -3.47 -3.08 21.46
CA PHE A 227 -2.43 -3.69 22.29
C PHE A 227 -2.14 -5.15 21.92
N ASP A 228 -3.17 -6.01 21.84
CA ASP A 228 -2.95 -7.44 21.58
C ASP A 228 -2.35 -7.67 20.19
N LEU A 229 -2.78 -6.90 19.19
CA LEU A 229 -2.18 -6.90 17.86
C LEU A 229 -0.70 -6.56 17.95
N MET A 230 -0.36 -5.45 18.62
CA MET A 230 1.02 -5.00 18.73
C MET A 230 1.89 -5.94 19.56
N GLN A 231 1.31 -6.55 20.59
CA GLN A 231 1.98 -7.55 21.38
C GLN A 231 2.26 -8.79 20.54
N GLY A 232 1.38 -9.17 19.61
CA GLY A 232 1.66 -10.22 18.63
C GLY A 232 2.83 -9.86 17.72
N ILE A 233 2.79 -8.67 17.13
CA ILE A 233 3.81 -8.16 16.20
C ILE A 233 5.20 -8.11 16.86
N SER A 234 5.29 -7.78 18.14
CA SER A 234 6.59 -7.64 18.83
C SER A 234 7.42 -8.93 18.90
N PHE A 235 6.80 -10.10 18.69
CA PHE A 235 7.50 -11.40 18.60
C PHE A 235 8.07 -11.69 17.21
N CYS A 236 7.69 -10.94 16.19
CA CYS A 236 8.20 -11.10 14.83
C CYS A 236 9.55 -10.39 14.66
N ILE A 237 10.55 -10.82 15.44
CA ILE A 237 11.88 -10.18 15.54
C ILE A 237 12.68 -10.12 14.23
N ASN A 238 12.28 -10.88 13.22
CA ASN A 238 12.89 -10.90 11.89
C ASN A 238 12.31 -9.86 10.93
N LEU A 239 11.25 -9.13 11.34
CA LEU A 239 10.63 -8.10 10.49
C LEU A 239 11.64 -7.03 10.09
N CYS A 240 11.80 -6.85 8.78
CA CYS A 240 12.54 -5.75 8.18
C CYS A 240 11.60 -4.68 7.59
N HIS A 241 10.34 -5.03 7.31
CA HIS A 241 9.32 -4.11 6.79
C HIS A 241 8.02 -4.21 7.58
N LEU A 242 7.56 -3.08 8.14
CA LEU A 242 6.29 -2.98 8.85
C LEU A 242 5.46 -1.82 8.34
N THR A 243 4.22 -2.09 7.96
CA THR A 243 3.20 -1.09 7.63
C THR A 243 1.94 -1.33 8.46
N LEU A 244 1.52 -0.31 9.20
CA LEU A 244 0.31 -0.34 10.02
C LEU A 244 -0.55 0.90 9.71
N THR A 245 -1.83 0.71 9.39
CA THR A 245 -2.77 1.80 9.16
C THR A 245 -4.02 1.66 10.03
N PHE A 246 -4.37 2.73 10.74
CA PHE A 246 -5.47 2.85 11.68
C PHE A 246 -6.21 4.20 11.49
N ASN A 247 -6.21 4.74 10.28
CA ASN A 247 -6.80 6.04 10.00
C ASN A 247 -8.31 6.01 10.28
N ASN A 248 -8.86 7.13 10.77
CA ASN A 248 -10.29 7.27 11.05
C ASN A 248 -10.84 6.16 11.97
N THR A 249 -10.05 5.74 12.95
CA THR A 249 -10.48 4.83 14.03
C THR A 249 -10.74 5.59 15.33
N ASN A 250 -11.40 4.97 16.30
CA ASN A 250 -11.62 5.55 17.63
C ASN A 250 -10.41 5.44 18.58
N LEU A 251 -9.25 5.03 18.06
CA LEU A 251 -8.03 4.84 18.84
C LEU A 251 -7.67 6.13 19.58
N ASN A 252 -7.50 6.03 20.90
CA ASN A 252 -7.23 7.18 21.78
C ASN A 252 -5.90 7.07 22.55
N ASN A 253 -5.30 5.88 22.60
CA ASN A 253 -4.05 5.62 23.31
C ASN A 253 -3.16 4.69 22.47
N ILE A 254 -1.91 5.10 22.28
CA ILE A 254 -0.85 4.32 21.61
C ILE A 254 0.43 4.25 22.44
N ASP A 255 0.40 4.58 23.73
CA ASP A 255 1.61 4.69 24.56
C ASP A 255 2.37 3.37 24.63
N GLN A 256 1.66 2.24 24.67
CA GLN A 256 2.28 0.90 24.72
C GLN A 256 2.89 0.47 23.37
N LEU A 257 2.55 1.15 22.27
CA LEU A 257 3.04 0.82 20.93
C LEU A 257 4.57 0.96 20.86
N GLY A 258 5.12 2.02 21.47
CA GLY A 258 6.56 2.25 21.46
C GLY A 258 7.35 1.13 22.14
N ASP A 259 6.91 0.69 23.32
CA ASP A 259 7.59 -0.37 24.07
C ASP A 259 7.56 -1.74 23.39
N LEU A 260 6.59 -1.97 22.52
CA LEU A 260 6.48 -3.19 21.71
C LEU A 260 7.30 -3.06 20.43
N LEU A 261 7.22 -1.92 19.74
CA LEU A 261 7.97 -1.67 18.51
C LEU A 261 9.48 -1.74 18.69
N LYS A 262 10.02 -1.27 19.83
CA LYS A 262 11.47 -1.31 20.09
C LYS A 262 12.06 -2.73 20.08
N GLN A 263 11.24 -3.79 20.10
CA GLN A 263 11.71 -5.18 19.99
C GLN A 263 12.13 -5.56 18.56
N LEU A 264 11.66 -4.82 17.55
CA LEU A 264 11.88 -5.10 16.12
C LEU A 264 13.21 -4.51 15.62
N GLN A 265 14.33 -4.98 16.16
CA GLN A 265 15.65 -4.38 15.92
C GLN A 265 16.16 -4.49 14.46
N ASN A 266 15.58 -5.39 13.66
CA ASN A 266 15.92 -5.57 12.25
C ASN A 266 15.10 -4.67 11.31
N LEU A 267 14.22 -3.81 11.85
CA LEU A 267 13.29 -3.03 11.06
C LEU A 267 14.02 -1.94 10.27
N GLU A 268 14.02 -2.07 8.94
CA GLU A 268 14.61 -1.10 8.01
C GLU A 268 13.58 -0.12 7.45
N TYR A 269 12.31 -0.54 7.39
CA TYR A 269 11.17 0.24 6.92
C TYR A 269 10.04 0.22 7.95
N LEU A 270 9.61 1.41 8.38
CA LEU A 270 8.47 1.59 9.27
C LEU A 270 7.50 2.62 8.69
N ASN A 271 6.25 2.21 8.51
CA ASN A 271 5.15 3.08 8.15
C ASN A 271 4.00 2.93 9.15
N ILE A 272 3.68 4.00 9.87
CA ILE A 272 2.54 4.04 10.80
C ILE A 272 1.63 5.20 10.42
N GLN A 273 0.36 4.87 10.15
CA GLN A 273 -0.68 5.82 9.77
C GLN A 273 -1.81 5.75 10.80
N PHE A 274 -2.12 6.86 11.46
CA PHE A 274 -3.22 6.99 12.41
C PHE A 274 -3.83 8.39 12.35
N SER A 275 -3.94 8.93 11.14
CA SER A 275 -4.62 10.19 10.89
C SER A 275 -6.10 10.10 11.28
N LYS A 276 -6.69 11.24 11.68
CA LYS A 276 -8.10 11.32 12.11
C LYS A 276 -8.47 10.35 13.25
N THR A 277 -7.51 10.00 14.10
CA THR A 277 -7.76 9.25 15.34
C THR A 277 -7.91 10.20 16.52
N ARG A 278 -8.31 9.67 17.68
CA ARG A 278 -8.47 10.45 18.92
C ARG A 278 -7.22 10.46 19.80
N VAL A 279 -6.08 10.01 19.27
CA VAL A 279 -4.82 9.96 20.00
C VAL A 279 -4.39 11.38 20.40
N THR A 280 -3.99 11.54 21.66
CA THR A 280 -3.51 12.81 22.24
C THR A 280 -2.06 12.75 22.71
N GLN A 281 -1.53 11.55 22.98
CA GLN A 281 -0.16 11.33 23.43
C GLN A 281 0.54 10.31 22.52
N ALA A 282 1.78 10.62 22.14
CA ALA A 282 2.61 9.77 21.30
C ALA A 282 4.11 9.84 21.68
N ASP A 283 4.43 10.45 22.83
CA ASP A 283 5.83 10.64 23.24
C ASP A 283 6.56 9.32 23.43
N ASN A 284 5.90 8.32 24.04
CA ASN A 284 6.49 6.98 24.18
C ASN A 284 6.77 6.38 22.80
N LEU A 285 5.79 6.43 21.89
CA LEU A 285 5.97 5.94 20.52
C LEU A 285 7.21 6.56 19.86
N PHE A 286 7.27 7.90 19.81
CA PHE A 286 8.36 8.59 19.12
C PHE A 286 9.71 8.33 19.79
N GLN A 287 9.79 8.38 21.12
CA GLN A 287 11.02 8.05 21.84
C GLN A 287 11.49 6.63 21.54
N LYS A 288 10.57 5.65 21.47
CA LYS A 288 10.92 4.25 21.27
C LYS A 288 11.25 3.89 19.83
N ILE A 289 10.70 4.61 18.83
CA ILE A 289 11.15 4.50 17.44
C ILE A 289 12.66 4.80 17.34
N GLY A 290 13.18 5.75 18.13
CA GLY A 290 14.62 6.07 18.17
C GLY A 290 15.55 4.90 18.53
N TYR A 291 15.03 3.78 19.06
CA TYR A 291 15.80 2.57 19.33
C TYR A 291 15.92 1.63 18.12
N LEU A 292 15.24 1.93 17.01
CA LEU A 292 15.26 1.14 15.78
C LEU A 292 16.47 1.54 14.91
N THR A 293 17.66 1.16 15.35
CA THR A 293 18.92 1.63 14.75
C THR A 293 19.19 1.16 13.32
N ALA A 294 18.47 0.13 12.85
CA ALA A 294 18.51 -0.36 11.47
C ALA A 294 17.62 0.46 10.51
N LEU A 295 16.78 1.36 11.03
CA LEU A 295 15.76 2.05 10.26
C LEU A 295 16.37 2.99 9.21
N LYS A 296 15.99 2.80 7.96
CA LYS A 296 16.39 3.63 6.80
C LYS A 296 15.20 4.42 6.25
N SER A 297 13.98 3.92 6.42
CA SER A 297 12.77 4.58 5.95
C SER A 297 11.74 4.70 7.07
N LEU A 298 11.27 5.93 7.30
CA LEU A 298 10.24 6.24 8.28
C LEU A 298 9.13 7.05 7.62
N SER A 299 7.90 6.56 7.75
CA SER A 299 6.68 7.26 7.36
C SER A 299 5.73 7.33 8.55
N LEU A 300 5.43 8.54 8.99
CA LEU A 300 4.49 8.81 10.08
C LEU A 300 3.39 9.74 9.57
N ASN A 301 2.14 9.34 9.78
CA ASN A 301 1.00 10.19 9.50
C ASN A 301 0.09 10.26 10.71
N PHE A 302 0.01 11.45 11.28
CA PHE A 302 -0.82 11.79 12.40
C PHE A 302 -1.64 13.05 12.11
N LYS A 303 -1.90 13.35 10.83
CA LYS A 303 -2.76 14.46 10.42
C LYS A 303 -4.14 14.35 11.08
N ASP A 304 -4.75 15.49 11.41
CA ASP A 304 -6.06 15.56 12.06
C ASP A 304 -6.17 14.80 13.40
N THR A 305 -5.05 14.60 14.11
CA THR A 305 -5.05 14.10 15.50
C THR A 305 -4.96 15.25 16.49
N ASN A 306 -5.12 14.94 17.79
CA ASN A 306 -4.95 15.88 18.89
C ASN A 306 -3.61 15.70 19.63
N ILE A 307 -2.63 15.07 19.01
CA ILE A 307 -1.30 14.88 19.62
C ILE A 307 -0.67 16.24 19.91
N SER A 308 -0.14 16.39 21.13
CA SER A 308 0.60 17.58 21.59
C SER A 308 2.08 17.27 21.87
N SER A 309 2.58 16.15 21.36
CA SER A 309 3.92 15.61 21.63
C SER A 309 5.04 16.52 21.10
N LEU A 310 6.08 16.70 21.93
CA LEU A 310 7.28 17.51 21.65
C LEU A 310 8.54 16.64 21.51
N SER A 311 8.41 15.35 21.18
CA SER A 311 9.55 14.42 21.17
C SER A 311 9.84 13.80 19.81
N LEU A 312 9.12 14.20 18.76
CA LEU A 312 9.31 13.66 17.42
C LEU A 312 10.74 13.90 16.89
N HIS A 313 11.33 15.06 17.19
CA HIS A 313 12.70 15.39 16.78
C HIS A 313 13.74 14.39 17.30
N ARG A 314 13.49 13.77 18.47
CA ARG A 314 14.41 12.81 19.08
C ARG A 314 14.63 11.56 18.24
N ILE A 315 13.69 11.22 17.35
CA ILE A 315 13.88 10.14 16.38
C ILE A 315 15.07 10.47 15.47
N LEU A 316 15.15 11.70 14.99
CA LEU A 316 16.19 12.14 14.07
C LEU A 316 17.53 12.35 14.79
N ASP A 317 17.51 12.76 16.06
CA ASP A 317 18.74 12.87 16.87
C ASP A 317 19.41 11.49 17.09
N THR A 318 18.59 10.44 17.18
CA THR A 318 19.04 9.07 17.49
C THR A 318 19.35 8.26 16.23
N ILE A 319 18.50 8.34 15.21
CA ILE A 319 18.66 7.59 13.96
C ILE A 319 19.27 8.51 12.91
N GLN A 320 20.60 8.48 12.77
CA GLN A 320 21.37 9.36 11.87
C GLN A 320 21.52 8.82 10.43
N LYS A 321 20.78 7.76 10.09
CA LYS A 321 20.89 7.05 8.79
C LYS A 321 19.57 7.02 8.02
N ILE A 322 18.62 7.90 8.35
CA ILE A 322 17.36 7.96 7.62
C ILE A 322 17.64 8.39 6.18
N GLU A 323 17.28 7.52 5.24
CA GLU A 323 17.36 7.77 3.80
C GLU A 323 16.04 8.32 3.25
N HIS A 324 14.91 7.92 3.84
CA HIS A 324 13.57 8.28 3.40
C HIS A 324 12.71 8.69 4.59
N LEU A 325 12.33 9.97 4.65
CA LEU A 325 11.46 10.50 5.69
C LEU A 325 10.16 11.04 5.10
N ARG A 326 9.03 10.57 5.62
CA ARG A 326 7.70 11.13 5.37
C ARG A 326 7.02 11.47 6.69
N ILE A 327 6.60 12.72 6.84
CA ILE A 327 5.82 13.18 7.98
C ILE A 327 4.58 13.90 7.46
N SER A 328 3.40 13.43 7.86
CA SER A 328 2.13 14.15 7.72
C SER A 328 1.66 14.55 9.11
N ALA A 329 1.72 15.85 9.39
CA ALA A 329 1.62 16.38 10.75
C ALA A 329 0.21 16.86 11.11
N ASN A 330 -0.04 17.02 12.41
CA ASN A 330 -1.23 17.69 12.93
C ASN A 330 -0.99 19.17 13.24
N LYS A 331 -2.06 19.86 13.64
CA LYS A 331 -2.03 21.28 14.00
C LYS A 331 -1.00 21.70 15.05
N ASN A 332 -0.56 20.78 15.92
CA ASN A 332 0.38 21.03 17.01
C ASN A 332 1.79 20.52 16.68
N PHE A 333 2.18 20.50 15.41
CA PHE A 333 3.49 20.00 14.99
C PHE A 333 4.66 20.65 15.75
N ASP A 334 5.57 19.81 16.25
CA ASP A 334 6.80 20.23 16.91
C ASP A 334 7.81 20.74 15.88
N GLN A 335 7.98 22.07 15.81
CA GLN A 335 8.90 22.71 14.87
C GLN A 335 10.36 22.31 15.06
N SER A 336 10.77 21.79 16.23
CA SER A 336 12.15 21.34 16.44
C SER A 336 12.54 20.15 15.55
N VAL A 337 11.56 19.43 14.98
CA VAL A 337 11.80 18.42 13.94
C VAL A 337 12.50 19.02 12.72
N LEU A 338 12.16 20.26 12.36
CA LEU A 338 12.76 20.97 11.22
C LEU A 338 14.25 21.24 11.43
N ASP A 339 14.68 21.37 12.68
CA ASP A 339 16.08 21.60 13.06
C ASP A 339 16.93 20.32 13.00
N ALA A 340 16.30 19.16 13.21
CA ALA A 340 16.98 17.87 13.24
C ALA A 340 17.15 17.26 11.84
N ILE A 341 16.30 17.64 10.87
CA ILE A 341 16.33 17.12 9.49
C ILE A 341 17.70 17.35 8.81
N PRO A 342 18.31 18.55 8.83
CA PRO A 342 19.60 18.80 8.17
C PRO A 342 20.75 17.91 8.66
N GLN A 343 20.63 17.30 9.85
CA GLN A 343 21.64 16.37 10.39
C GLN A 343 21.62 15.00 9.68
N GLN A 344 20.60 14.70 8.87
CA GLN A 344 20.42 13.41 8.19
C GLN A 344 21.18 13.34 6.87
N GLN A 345 22.50 13.24 6.92
CA GLN A 345 23.36 13.29 5.72
C GLN A 345 23.11 12.16 4.69
N GLN A 346 22.43 11.08 5.09
CA GLN A 346 22.05 9.97 4.19
C GLN A 346 20.70 10.19 3.49
N MET A 347 20.00 11.29 3.77
CA MET A 347 18.64 11.53 3.27
C MET A 347 18.62 11.70 1.75
N LYS A 348 17.82 10.85 1.10
CA LYS A 348 17.57 10.80 -0.34
C LYS A 348 16.17 11.32 -0.69
N SER A 349 15.22 11.20 0.24
CA SER A 349 13.84 11.62 0.06
C SER A 349 13.28 12.24 1.33
N LEU A 350 12.68 13.42 1.20
CA LEU A 350 11.98 14.11 2.26
C LEU A 350 10.58 14.53 1.78
N ILE A 351 9.57 14.12 2.54
CA ILE A 351 8.18 14.54 2.35
C ILE A 351 7.69 15.11 3.67
N LEU A 352 7.40 16.40 3.69
CA LEU A 352 6.80 17.10 4.82
C LEU A 352 5.45 17.63 4.39
N ASP A 353 4.39 16.98 4.86
CA ASP A 353 3.03 17.48 4.78
C ASP A 353 2.69 18.16 6.11
N LEU A 354 2.84 19.47 6.10
CA LEU A 354 2.58 20.37 7.22
C LEU A 354 1.38 21.28 6.91
N ASN A 355 0.50 20.85 6.00
CA ASN A 355 -0.74 21.55 5.70
C ASN A 355 -1.61 21.62 6.96
N ASP A 356 -2.30 22.74 7.16
CA ASP A 356 -3.21 22.97 8.28
C ASP A 356 -2.52 22.93 9.66
N THR A 357 -1.22 23.22 9.70
CA THR A 357 -0.44 23.29 10.94
C THR A 357 -0.24 24.71 11.44
N ASN A 358 0.01 24.86 12.75
CA ASN A 358 0.33 26.15 13.37
C ASN A 358 1.80 26.56 13.17
N ILE A 359 2.51 25.98 12.20
CA ILE A 359 3.89 26.40 11.92
C ILE A 359 3.90 27.82 11.36
N ASN A 360 4.88 28.59 11.79
CA ASN A 360 5.08 29.98 11.37
C ASN A 360 6.44 30.21 10.70
N SER A 361 7.33 29.21 10.73
CA SER A 361 8.60 29.27 10.03
C SER A 361 9.02 27.88 9.57
N VAL A 362 9.46 27.81 8.32
CA VAL A 362 10.23 26.68 7.76
C VAL A 362 11.62 27.11 7.33
N ASN A 363 11.97 28.38 7.52
CA ASN A 363 13.19 28.97 6.97
C ASN A 363 14.45 28.36 7.56
N LYS A 364 14.43 27.93 8.82
CA LYS A 364 15.59 27.27 9.43
C LYS A 364 15.95 25.95 8.74
N LEU A 365 14.95 25.14 8.37
CA LEU A 365 15.16 23.97 7.52
C LEU A 365 15.72 24.39 6.17
N MET A 366 15.11 25.39 5.52
CA MET A 366 15.49 25.80 4.18
C MET A 366 16.88 26.45 4.08
N GLU A 367 17.34 27.11 5.15
CA GLU A 367 18.70 27.65 5.25
C GLU A 367 19.77 26.55 5.24
N GLN A 368 19.45 25.39 5.82
CA GLN A 368 20.37 24.25 5.95
C GLN A 368 20.07 23.11 4.98
N ILE A 369 19.02 23.22 4.16
CA ILE A 369 18.60 22.13 3.26
C ILE A 369 19.73 21.67 2.34
N GLY A 370 20.63 22.59 1.96
CA GLY A 370 21.80 22.31 1.13
C GLY A 370 22.80 21.31 1.71
N ASP A 371 22.72 21.01 3.01
CA ASP A 371 23.57 20.01 3.67
C ASP A 371 23.15 18.57 3.31
N LEU A 372 21.93 18.38 2.81
CA LEU A 372 21.38 17.09 2.39
C LEU A 372 21.85 16.70 0.98
N LYS A 373 23.16 16.49 0.81
CA LYS A 373 23.82 16.31 -0.50
C LYS A 373 23.31 15.13 -1.34
N LEU A 374 22.70 14.13 -0.71
CA LEU A 374 22.15 12.95 -1.38
C LEU A 374 20.69 13.10 -1.81
N MET A 375 20.05 14.24 -1.50
CA MET A 375 18.64 14.48 -1.75
C MET A 375 18.31 14.33 -3.24
N ARG A 376 17.29 13.55 -3.54
CA ARG A 376 16.73 13.32 -4.88
C ARG A 376 15.27 13.77 -4.99
N PHE A 377 14.53 13.71 -3.89
CA PHE A 377 13.12 14.05 -3.83
C PHE A 377 12.85 14.95 -2.62
N LEU A 378 12.37 16.16 -2.87
CA LEU A 378 11.97 17.10 -1.83
C LEU A 378 10.53 17.54 -2.06
N GLN A 379 9.65 17.29 -1.10
CA GLN A 379 8.28 17.77 -1.07
C GLN A 379 8.00 18.47 0.25
N ILE A 380 7.58 19.73 0.17
CA ILE A 380 7.20 20.56 1.32
C ILE A 380 5.81 21.12 1.04
N LEU A 381 4.82 20.67 1.81
CA LEU A 381 3.45 21.15 1.76
C LEU A 381 3.19 21.95 3.04
N ILE A 382 2.94 23.24 2.91
CA ILE A 382 2.76 24.18 4.02
C ILE A 382 1.53 25.06 3.78
N SER A 383 0.51 24.52 3.14
CA SER A 383 -0.76 25.16 2.81
C SER A 383 -1.59 25.43 4.06
N ASN A 384 -2.25 26.59 4.10
CA ASN A 384 -3.04 27.04 5.26
C ASN A 384 -2.23 27.02 6.58
N THR A 385 -1.00 27.55 6.53
CA THR A 385 -0.12 27.71 7.71
C THR A 385 0.07 29.19 8.07
N GLN A 386 0.88 29.50 9.08
CA GLN A 386 1.23 30.86 9.49
C GLN A 386 2.59 31.32 8.91
N VAL A 387 3.12 30.62 7.90
CA VAL A 387 4.42 30.96 7.29
C VAL A 387 4.27 32.20 6.42
N GLU A 388 4.95 33.29 6.78
CA GLU A 388 4.90 34.55 6.02
C GLU A 388 6.04 34.68 5.00
N GLU A 389 7.15 33.97 5.20
CA GLU A 389 8.33 34.02 4.32
C GLU A 389 8.88 32.61 4.08
N LEU A 390 9.24 32.32 2.83
CA LEU A 390 9.94 31.10 2.42
C LEU A 390 11.27 31.44 1.74
N ASN A 391 12.39 31.08 2.38
CA ASN A 391 13.73 31.30 1.84
C ASN A 391 14.27 30.08 1.10
N CYS A 392 14.30 30.14 -0.23
CA CYS A 392 14.75 29.05 -1.09
C CYS A 392 16.23 29.17 -1.53
N SER A 393 17.00 30.13 -1.00
CA SER A 393 18.34 30.52 -1.49
C SER A 393 19.42 29.43 -1.43
N ASN A 394 19.13 28.27 -0.85
CA ASN A 394 20.06 27.14 -0.75
C ASN A 394 19.63 25.91 -1.58
N LEU A 395 18.52 25.99 -2.33
CA LEU A 395 18.03 24.86 -3.11
C LEU A 395 19.03 24.40 -4.17
N SER A 396 19.81 25.31 -4.78
CA SER A 396 20.81 24.91 -5.78
C SER A 396 21.94 24.06 -5.21
N LYS A 397 22.16 24.06 -3.89
CA LYS A 397 23.15 23.19 -3.25
C LYS A 397 22.75 21.70 -3.32
N LEU A 398 21.46 21.41 -3.54
CA LEU A 398 20.94 20.06 -3.75
C LEU A 398 21.25 19.56 -5.17
N GLN A 399 22.53 19.33 -5.45
CA GLN A 399 23.03 18.99 -6.78
C GLN A 399 22.50 17.65 -7.32
N ASN A 400 21.86 16.81 -6.50
CA ASN A 400 21.27 15.53 -6.92
C ASN A 400 19.74 15.56 -7.02
N LEU A 401 19.12 16.73 -6.77
CA LEU A 401 17.66 16.86 -6.73
C LEU A 401 17.05 16.60 -8.10
N ARG A 402 16.04 15.72 -8.13
CA ARG A 402 15.31 15.33 -9.34
C ARG A 402 13.87 15.78 -9.31
N THR A 403 13.26 15.77 -8.14
CA THR A 403 11.88 16.22 -7.94
C THR A 403 11.85 17.24 -6.82
N LEU A 404 11.25 18.39 -7.12
CA LEU A 404 10.94 19.44 -6.15
C LEU A 404 9.45 19.74 -6.21
N GLN A 405 8.78 19.60 -5.08
CA GLN A 405 7.39 20.02 -4.90
C GLN A 405 7.27 20.96 -3.71
N ILE A 406 6.66 22.12 -3.93
CA ILE A 406 6.37 23.10 -2.89
C ILE A 406 4.89 23.48 -3.04
N ASP A 407 4.09 23.24 -2.01
CA ASP A 407 2.71 23.72 -1.94
C ASP A 407 2.59 24.73 -0.81
N ILE A 408 2.22 25.96 -1.18
CA ILE A 408 1.99 27.10 -0.28
C ILE A 408 0.57 27.64 -0.46
N SER A 409 -0.33 26.84 -1.03
CA SER A 409 -1.70 27.28 -1.29
C SER A 409 -2.39 27.70 0.00
N GLN A 410 -3.16 28.81 -0.06
CA GLN A 410 -3.89 29.33 1.10
C GLN A 410 -3.01 29.77 2.30
N THR A 411 -1.70 29.87 2.12
CA THR A 411 -0.78 30.41 3.13
C THR A 411 -0.62 31.91 2.90
N PRO A 412 -0.65 32.76 3.95
CA PRO A 412 -0.53 34.21 3.84
C PRO A 412 0.92 34.64 3.52
N MET A 413 1.49 34.06 2.46
CA MET A 413 2.86 34.24 2.04
C MET A 413 3.07 35.71 1.63
N GLN A 414 3.98 36.38 2.32
CA GLN A 414 4.38 37.74 2.00
C GLN A 414 5.57 37.76 1.05
N LYS A 415 6.47 36.76 1.17
CA LYS A 415 7.74 36.76 0.46
C LYS A 415 8.26 35.36 0.16
N ILE A 416 8.74 35.15 -1.07
CA ILE A 416 9.54 33.99 -1.46
C ILE A 416 10.91 34.53 -1.88
N ILE A 417 11.99 33.99 -1.32
CA ILE A 417 13.35 34.47 -1.57
C ILE A 417 14.12 33.45 -2.39
N GLY A 418 14.63 33.87 -3.54
CA GLY A 418 15.65 33.14 -4.30
C GLY A 418 15.14 31.89 -5.02
N LEU A 419 13.83 31.58 -4.99
CA LEU A 419 13.31 30.39 -5.67
C LEU A 419 13.63 30.43 -7.17
N GLU A 420 13.30 31.54 -7.84
CA GLU A 420 13.58 31.75 -9.26
C GLU A 420 15.08 31.62 -9.57
N GLU A 421 15.94 32.29 -8.79
CA GLU A 421 17.40 32.30 -9.02
C GLU A 421 18.06 30.94 -8.78
N GLU A 422 17.50 30.13 -7.89
CA GLU A 422 18.06 28.85 -7.50
C GLU A 422 17.62 27.72 -8.43
N LEU A 423 16.39 27.75 -8.94
CA LEU A 423 15.84 26.72 -9.83
C LEU A 423 16.72 26.49 -11.06
N GLY A 424 17.15 27.56 -11.73
CA GLY A 424 18.01 27.47 -12.93
C GLY A 424 19.39 26.84 -12.67
N LYS A 425 19.80 26.71 -11.41
CA LYS A 425 21.08 26.13 -10.99
C LYS A 425 20.98 24.65 -10.62
N ILE A 426 19.77 24.08 -10.51
CA ILE A 426 19.56 22.67 -10.14
C ILE A 426 19.68 21.79 -11.39
N LYS A 427 20.90 21.32 -11.66
CA LYS A 427 21.27 20.67 -12.93
C LYS A 427 20.41 19.47 -13.34
N PHE A 428 19.97 18.64 -12.40
CA PHE A 428 19.27 17.37 -12.68
C PHE A 428 17.79 17.38 -12.30
N LEU A 429 17.19 18.57 -12.15
CA LEU A 429 15.77 18.69 -11.87
C LEU A 429 14.96 18.17 -13.07
N ASN A 430 14.15 17.14 -12.83
CA ASN A 430 13.32 16.47 -13.82
C ASN A 430 11.84 16.83 -13.69
N GLN A 431 11.40 17.09 -12.45
CA GLN A 431 10.02 17.40 -12.12
C GLN A 431 9.96 18.57 -11.13
N PHE A 432 9.11 19.54 -11.43
CA PHE A 432 8.87 20.70 -10.56
C PHE A 432 7.38 20.96 -10.40
N ILE A 433 6.88 20.98 -9.16
CA ILE A 433 5.49 21.31 -8.86
C ILE A 433 5.49 22.47 -7.86
N PHE A 434 4.81 23.56 -8.18
CA PHE A 434 4.69 24.70 -7.30
C PHE A 434 3.25 25.19 -7.27
N ASP A 435 2.58 25.04 -6.12
CA ASP A 435 1.19 25.43 -5.94
C ASP A 435 1.10 26.69 -5.07
N ALA A 436 0.62 27.80 -5.64
CA ALA A 436 0.43 29.07 -4.94
C ALA A 436 -0.85 29.78 -5.43
N ILE A 437 -1.89 29.79 -4.60
CA ILE A 437 -3.23 30.33 -4.97
C ILE A 437 -3.36 31.83 -4.63
N ASP A 438 -2.49 32.41 -3.80
CA ASP A 438 -2.65 33.80 -3.34
C ASP A 438 -2.11 34.85 -4.35
N THR A 439 -2.89 35.93 -4.46
CA THR A 439 -2.91 36.98 -5.49
C THR A 439 -1.60 37.76 -5.71
N LYS A 440 -0.65 37.71 -4.76
CA LYS A 440 0.65 38.39 -4.90
C LYS A 440 1.64 37.64 -5.79
N PHE A 441 1.62 36.30 -5.78
CA PHE A 441 2.53 35.45 -6.58
C PHE A 441 1.85 34.85 -7.80
N HIS A 442 0.52 34.98 -7.88
CA HIS A 442 -0.26 34.81 -9.10
C HIS A 442 -0.09 35.96 -10.12
N ASN A 443 0.77 36.95 -9.86
CA ASN A 443 1.15 37.91 -10.89
C ASN A 443 1.99 37.21 -11.97
N ASN A 444 1.54 37.31 -13.23
CA ASN A 444 2.20 36.76 -14.42
C ASN A 444 3.71 36.99 -14.44
N GLU A 445 4.20 38.14 -13.93
CA GLU A 445 5.63 38.45 -13.93
C GLU A 445 6.48 37.45 -13.10
N TYR A 446 5.99 37.02 -11.93
CA TYR A 446 6.73 36.08 -11.08
C TYR A 446 6.73 34.67 -11.68
N GLN A 447 5.58 34.23 -12.17
CA GLN A 447 5.46 32.96 -12.89
C GLN A 447 6.32 32.93 -14.15
N ASP A 448 6.40 34.05 -14.89
CA ASP A 448 7.22 34.15 -16.09
C ASP A 448 8.72 34.08 -15.77
N LYS A 449 9.18 34.67 -14.65
CA LYS A 449 10.55 34.50 -14.16
C LYS A 449 10.86 33.03 -13.87
N ILE A 450 9.98 32.34 -13.15
CA ILE A 450 10.16 30.90 -12.88
C ILE A 450 10.19 30.10 -14.19
N LYS A 451 9.24 30.34 -15.11
CA LYS A 451 9.21 29.67 -16.43
C LYS A 451 10.49 29.91 -17.23
N GLN A 452 11.06 31.12 -17.19
CA GLN A 452 12.32 31.43 -17.87
C GLN A 452 13.49 30.63 -17.32
N GLU A 453 13.57 30.46 -16.00
CA GLU A 453 14.61 29.67 -15.35
C GLU A 453 14.44 28.17 -15.61
N LEU A 454 13.21 27.66 -15.55
CA LEU A 454 12.89 26.27 -15.87
C LEU A 454 13.24 25.90 -17.31
N LYS A 455 13.09 26.81 -18.28
CA LYS A 455 13.49 26.59 -19.68
C LYS A 455 14.99 26.37 -19.86
N LYS A 456 15.83 26.77 -18.90
CA LYS A 456 17.29 26.53 -18.95
C LYS A 456 17.65 25.10 -18.57
N LEU A 457 16.72 24.34 -17.98
CA LEU A 457 16.97 23.01 -17.45
C LEU A 457 16.85 21.94 -18.54
N GLN A 458 17.99 21.35 -18.90
CA GLN A 458 18.08 20.34 -19.95
C GLN A 458 17.25 19.07 -19.66
N TYR A 459 17.05 18.72 -18.38
CA TYR A 459 16.45 17.44 -17.97
C TYR A 459 14.99 17.55 -17.52
N LEU A 460 14.42 18.76 -17.49
CA LEU A 460 13.05 18.99 -17.04
C LEU A 460 12.07 18.33 -18.02
N LYS A 461 11.26 17.42 -17.50
CA LYS A 461 10.22 16.71 -18.28
C LYS A 461 8.82 17.24 -18.00
N GLU A 462 8.56 17.56 -16.74
CA GLU A 462 7.23 17.93 -16.27
C GLU A 462 7.35 19.11 -15.31
N PHE A 463 6.48 20.11 -15.48
CA PHE A 463 6.29 21.13 -14.47
C PHE A 463 4.83 21.57 -14.36
N HIS A 464 4.42 21.94 -13.14
CA HIS A 464 3.13 22.53 -12.81
C HIS A 464 3.35 23.79 -11.96
N LEU A 465 2.60 24.85 -12.28
CA LEU A 465 2.67 26.19 -11.66
C LEU A 465 1.27 26.72 -11.38
#